data_AF-A0A2A5DG45-F1
#
_entry.id   AF-A0A2A5DG45-F1
#
_cell.length_a   1.000
_cell.length_b   1.000
_cell.length_c   1.000
_cell.angle_alpha   90.00
_cell.angle_beta   90.00
_cell.angle_gamma   90.00
#
_symmetry.space_group_name_H-M   'P 1'
#
loop_
_entity.id
_entity.type
_entity.pdbx_description
1 polymer ?
#
loop_
_entity_poly.entity_id
_entity_poly.type
_entity_poly.pdbx_seq_one_letter_code
_entity_poly.pdbx_strand_id
1 'polypeptide(L)'
;MEYTIMMTRKYMKPVLAAIALTLVAGITPAAFSEEPIPTELNFSEAERYEGSWLVTLDFNGNEMSFNLDVVDIKGKVGATLDSKMMSEPQAVETITQGPDGLDFKFTLNLGGNEMTMHLVTKESAGGLKGTLSEQSGLFSGEITGRKATKEDFVQGRRGAPTEARLRLPDNKKVRVTFGNLNQASADFKALQDVEVGTVFKFTGSRATKLITETSLNFDGSIIKTNNVADNYPGVYSLWLKKTDAGWSLVFNEQPDIWGTQHKAEFDVAEVALTTKTTNETAKRFVIKLEETTDGGQLKMAWGNTQWSTPFSLSQ
;
A
#
# COMPACT_ATOMS: atom_id res chain seq x y z
N MET A 1 41.63 -4.06 55.91
CA MET A 1 41.63 -5.14 54.91
C MET A 1 41.83 -4.51 53.56
N GLU A 2 43.10 -4.32 53.21
CA GLU A 2 43.54 -3.99 51.86
C GLU A 2 43.51 -5.26 51.02
N TYR A 3 43.08 -5.14 49.76
CA TYR A 3 43.61 -5.97 48.69
C TYR A 3 43.87 -5.08 47.47
N THR A 4 45.09 -4.58 47.44
CA THR A 4 45.82 -4.13 46.26
C THR A 4 46.31 -5.36 45.50
N ILE A 5 45.96 -5.49 44.21
CA ILE A 5 46.83 -6.17 43.23
C ILE A 5 46.92 -5.29 41.98
N MET A 6 48.06 -4.61 41.88
CA MET A 6 48.65 -4.12 40.63
C MET A 6 49.23 -5.29 39.83
N MET A 7 49.18 -5.20 38.50
CA MET A 7 50.31 -5.35 37.55
C MET A 7 49.76 -5.61 36.13
N THR A 8 49.77 -4.66 35.19
CA THR A 8 50.83 -4.05 34.36
C THR A 8 50.87 -4.57 32.91
N ARG A 9 50.60 -3.61 32.00
CA ARG A 9 51.26 -3.32 30.71
C ARG A 9 51.64 -4.48 29.78
N LYS A 10 51.19 -4.42 28.52
CA LYS A 10 51.97 -3.85 27.39
C LYS A 10 51.29 -4.09 26.01
N TYR A 11 51.22 -3.01 25.23
CA TYR A 11 51.36 -2.90 23.75
C TYR A 11 50.53 -3.79 22.81
N MET A 12 49.67 -3.16 22.00
CA MET A 12 49.83 -3.03 20.53
C MET A 12 48.70 -2.19 19.91
N LYS A 13 49.06 -1.10 19.23
CA LYS A 13 48.34 -0.53 18.07
C LYS A 13 49.22 -0.81 16.84
N PRO A 14 48.75 -0.63 15.58
CA PRO A 14 47.41 -0.72 15.01
C PRO A 14 47.37 -1.73 13.84
N VAL A 15 46.20 -2.25 13.46
CA VAL A 15 46.04 -2.89 12.15
C VAL A 15 44.82 -2.31 11.45
N LEU A 16 45.08 -1.60 10.35
CA LEU A 16 44.11 -1.31 9.31
C LEU A 16 43.51 -2.62 8.80
N ALA A 17 42.18 -2.72 8.77
CA ALA A 17 41.50 -3.57 7.80
C ALA A 17 40.32 -2.79 7.26
N ALA A 18 40.51 -2.25 6.05
CA ALA A 18 39.43 -1.83 5.19
C ALA A 18 38.57 -3.06 4.87
N ILE A 19 37.28 -3.01 5.20
CA ILE A 19 36.30 -3.95 4.65
C ILE A 19 35.40 -3.12 3.75
N ALA A 20 35.75 -3.13 2.47
CA ALA A 20 34.82 -2.88 1.39
C ALA A 20 33.76 -3.98 1.43
N LEU A 21 32.51 -3.64 1.72
CA LEU A 21 31.39 -4.53 1.50
C LEU A 21 30.78 -4.19 0.14
N THR A 22 31.16 -4.99 -0.84
CA THR A 22 30.53 -5.08 -2.16
C THR A 22 29.06 -5.48 -2.02
N LEU A 23 28.19 -4.73 -2.70
CA LEU A 23 26.85 -5.17 -3.10
C LEU A 23 26.96 -6.51 -3.86
N VAL A 24 26.00 -7.43 -3.67
CA VAL A 24 24.99 -7.81 -4.69
C VAL A 24 23.96 -8.78 -4.07
N ALA A 25 22.71 -8.56 -4.48
CA ALA A 25 21.54 -9.45 -4.51
C ALA A 25 21.02 -10.04 -3.20
N GLY A 26 20.12 -9.29 -2.57
CA GLY A 26 18.92 -9.87 -1.97
C GLY A 26 17.71 -9.22 -2.64
N ILE A 27 17.02 -9.95 -3.52
CA ILE A 27 15.68 -9.57 -3.97
C ILE A 27 14.82 -9.62 -2.70
N THR A 28 14.55 -8.46 -2.11
CA THR A 28 13.55 -8.36 -1.05
C THR A 28 12.20 -8.21 -1.74
N PRO A 29 11.18 -8.99 -1.33
CA PRO A 29 9.88 -8.99 -2.00
C PRO A 29 9.24 -7.61 -1.94
N ALA A 30 8.57 -7.25 -3.03
CA ALA A 30 7.67 -6.10 -3.07
C ALA A 30 6.62 -6.25 -1.97
N ALA A 31 6.45 -5.23 -1.14
CA ALA A 31 5.47 -5.22 -0.07
C ALA A 31 4.67 -3.90 -0.11
N PHE A 32 3.34 -3.82 -0.23
CA PHE A 32 2.18 -4.66 -0.61
C PHE A 32 1.05 -3.62 -0.96
N SER A 33 0.02 -3.82 -1.81
CA SER A 33 -1.17 -4.69 -1.64
C SER A 33 -1.84 -4.50 -0.27
N GLU A 34 -3.18 -4.51 -0.16
CA GLU A 34 -3.76 -4.79 1.16
C GLU A 34 -3.19 -6.15 1.61
N GLU A 35 -2.50 -6.17 2.75
CA GLU A 35 -2.02 -7.42 3.31
C GLU A 35 -3.24 -8.22 3.77
N PRO A 36 -3.25 -9.55 3.60
CA PRO A 36 -4.32 -10.37 4.15
C PRO A 36 -4.38 -10.12 5.66
N ILE A 37 -5.59 -9.88 6.18
CA ILE A 37 -5.82 -9.71 7.61
C ILE A 37 -6.25 -11.06 8.22
N PRO A 38 -5.88 -11.35 9.48
CA PRO A 38 -6.36 -12.54 10.15
C PRO A 38 -7.87 -12.42 10.40
N THR A 39 -8.62 -13.48 10.06
CA THR A 39 -10.04 -13.59 10.36
C THR A 39 -10.28 -14.46 11.59
N GLU A 40 -11.54 -14.59 12.01
CA GLU A 40 -11.92 -15.42 13.16
C GLU A 40 -11.73 -16.93 12.91
N LEU A 41 -11.81 -17.39 11.66
CA LEU A 41 -11.72 -18.80 11.30
C LEU A 41 -10.30 -19.34 11.51
N ASN A 42 -10.16 -20.52 12.12
CA ASN A 42 -8.85 -21.13 12.29
C ASN A 42 -8.33 -21.68 10.96
N PHE A 43 -7.02 -21.56 10.74
CA PHE A 43 -6.42 -21.98 9.48
C PHE A 43 -6.57 -23.49 9.22
N SER A 44 -6.58 -24.32 10.26
CA SER A 44 -6.84 -25.77 10.14
C SER A 44 -8.19 -26.11 9.50
N GLU A 45 -9.17 -25.21 9.56
CA GLU A 45 -10.50 -25.39 8.95
C GLU A 45 -10.49 -25.02 7.45
N ALA A 46 -9.45 -24.31 7.02
CA ALA A 46 -9.26 -23.78 5.67
C ALA A 46 -7.98 -24.28 4.98
N GLU A 47 -7.22 -25.20 5.59
CA GLU A 47 -5.89 -25.64 5.11
C GLU A 47 -5.90 -26.09 3.64
N ARG A 48 -6.96 -26.77 3.20
CA ARG A 48 -7.16 -27.19 1.80
C ARG A 48 -7.24 -26.02 0.79
N TYR A 49 -7.57 -24.83 1.26
CA TYR A 49 -7.61 -23.61 0.46
C TYR A 49 -6.26 -22.89 0.41
N GLU A 50 -5.22 -23.32 1.13
CA GLU A 50 -3.93 -22.65 1.19
C GLU A 50 -3.30 -22.39 -0.19
N GLY A 51 -2.77 -21.17 -0.36
CA GLY A 51 -2.06 -20.72 -1.55
C GLY A 51 -2.94 -19.98 -2.53
N SER A 52 -2.42 -19.79 -3.73
CA SER A 52 -3.02 -18.91 -4.74
C SER A 52 -3.89 -19.67 -5.73
N TRP A 53 -5.06 -19.12 -6.04
CA TRP A 53 -6.05 -19.66 -6.95
C TRP A 53 -6.43 -18.65 -8.00
N LEU A 54 -6.47 -19.06 -9.27
CA LEU A 54 -7.14 -18.30 -10.31
C LEU A 54 -8.62 -18.69 -10.31
N VAL A 55 -9.46 -17.77 -9.88
CA VAL A 55 -10.92 -17.88 -9.87
C VAL A 55 -11.46 -17.20 -11.11
N THR A 56 -12.23 -17.92 -11.92
CA THR A 56 -12.92 -17.40 -13.11
C THR A 56 -14.41 -17.41 -12.85
N LEU A 57 -15.02 -16.26 -13.08
CA LEU A 57 -16.44 -16.01 -13.04
C LEU A 57 -16.96 -15.93 -14.47
N ASP A 58 -18.01 -16.68 -14.78
CA ASP A 58 -18.80 -16.47 -15.99
C ASP A 58 -19.99 -15.57 -15.66
N PHE A 59 -20.07 -14.42 -16.34
CA PHE A 59 -21.20 -13.53 -16.25
C PHE A 59 -21.76 -13.23 -17.65
N ASN A 60 -22.87 -13.86 -17.98
CA ASN A 60 -23.57 -13.71 -19.27
C ASN A 60 -22.63 -13.93 -20.48
N GLY A 61 -21.72 -14.90 -20.40
CA GLY A 61 -20.77 -15.23 -21.46
C GLY A 61 -19.52 -14.35 -21.47
N ASN A 62 -19.35 -13.46 -20.50
CA ASN A 62 -18.11 -12.73 -20.27
C ASN A 62 -17.36 -13.33 -19.10
N GLU A 63 -16.15 -13.84 -19.37
CA GLU A 63 -15.28 -14.38 -18.34
C GLU A 63 -14.50 -13.25 -17.65
N MET A 64 -14.56 -13.24 -16.31
CA MET A 64 -13.75 -12.37 -15.47
C MET A 64 -12.90 -13.23 -14.55
N SER A 65 -11.62 -12.88 -14.39
CA SER A 65 -10.71 -13.65 -13.54
C SER A 65 -10.13 -12.83 -12.40
N PHE A 66 -10.01 -13.47 -11.24
CA PHE A 66 -9.47 -12.93 -10.00
C PHE A 66 -8.47 -13.94 -9.42
N ASN A 67 -7.40 -13.46 -8.80
CA ASN A 67 -6.50 -14.26 -7.99
C ASN A 67 -6.97 -14.19 -6.53
N LEU A 68 -7.35 -15.33 -5.96
CA LEU A 68 -7.61 -15.48 -4.54
C LEU A 68 -6.35 -16.07 -3.89
N ASP A 69 -5.73 -15.34 -2.98
CA ASP A 69 -4.58 -15.82 -2.21
C ASP A 69 -4.98 -16.07 -0.77
N VAL A 70 -4.82 -17.31 -0.28
CA VAL A 70 -5.23 -17.73 1.06
C VAL A 70 -3.99 -18.14 1.85
N VAL A 71 -3.81 -17.58 3.03
CA VAL A 71 -2.59 -17.74 3.83
C VAL A 71 -2.88 -18.03 5.30
N ASP A 72 -1.93 -18.69 5.96
CA ASP A 72 -1.90 -18.81 7.42
C ASP A 72 -1.27 -17.56 8.05
N ILE A 73 -2.03 -16.90 8.92
CA ILE A 73 -1.58 -15.79 9.74
C ILE A 73 -1.65 -16.23 11.20
N LYS A 74 -0.58 -16.87 11.68
CA LYS A 74 -0.42 -17.31 13.08
C LYS A 74 -1.55 -18.24 13.56
N GLY A 75 -1.99 -19.17 12.72
CA GLY A 75 -3.07 -20.13 13.01
C GLY A 75 -4.47 -19.64 12.61
N LYS A 76 -4.59 -18.43 12.05
CA LYS A 76 -5.86 -17.86 11.53
C LYS A 76 -5.79 -17.74 10.02
N VAL A 77 -6.91 -17.97 9.34
CA VAL A 77 -6.96 -17.78 7.89
C VAL A 77 -7.07 -16.29 7.56
N GLY A 78 -6.25 -15.84 6.61
CA GLY A 78 -6.40 -14.57 5.92
C GLY A 78 -6.42 -14.79 4.42
N ALA A 79 -7.03 -13.87 3.67
CA ALA A 79 -7.02 -13.94 2.22
C ALA A 79 -7.01 -12.57 1.56
N THR A 80 -6.57 -12.52 0.30
CA THR A 80 -6.71 -11.36 -0.59
C THR A 80 -7.32 -11.77 -1.92
N LEU A 81 -8.00 -10.83 -2.57
CA LEU A 81 -8.54 -10.96 -3.91
C LEU A 81 -7.93 -9.90 -4.84
N ASP A 82 -7.37 -10.31 -5.97
CA ASP A 82 -6.74 -9.39 -6.93
C ASP A 82 -7.27 -9.62 -8.35
N SER A 83 -7.45 -8.58 -9.16
CA SER A 83 -7.81 -8.72 -10.57
C SER A 83 -7.36 -7.54 -11.42
N LYS A 84 -7.22 -7.70 -12.73
CA LYS A 84 -6.79 -6.58 -13.61
C LYS A 84 -7.70 -5.34 -13.54
N MET A 85 -8.94 -5.50 -13.11
CA MET A 85 -9.92 -4.43 -12.95
C MET A 85 -9.81 -3.72 -11.60
N MET A 86 -9.23 -4.40 -10.60
CA MET A 86 -8.88 -3.80 -9.32
C MET A 86 -7.58 -3.03 -9.45
N SER A 87 -7.37 -2.14 -8.50
CA SER A 87 -6.19 -1.29 -8.43
C SER A 87 -5.11 -1.84 -7.51
N GLU A 88 -5.53 -2.52 -6.46
CA GLU A 88 -4.73 -3.27 -5.49
C GLU A 88 -5.49 -4.56 -5.16
N PRO A 89 -4.81 -5.61 -4.68
CA PRO A 89 -5.51 -6.70 -4.03
C PRO A 89 -6.32 -6.18 -2.85
N GLN A 90 -7.53 -6.70 -2.70
CA GLN A 90 -8.47 -6.41 -1.63
C GLN A 90 -8.32 -7.47 -0.54
N ALA A 91 -8.13 -7.07 0.72
CA ALA A 91 -8.20 -8.01 1.83
C ALA A 91 -9.62 -8.55 1.99
N VAL A 92 -9.72 -9.85 2.26
CA VAL A 92 -10.98 -10.46 2.66
C VAL A 92 -11.24 -10.12 4.13
N GLU A 93 -12.35 -9.44 4.38
CA GLU A 93 -12.71 -8.91 5.70
C GLU A 93 -13.20 -10.02 6.64
N THR A 94 -13.92 -10.99 6.09
CA THR A 94 -14.50 -12.09 6.87
C THR A 94 -14.46 -13.38 6.06
N ILE A 95 -14.04 -14.46 6.71
CA ILE A 95 -14.09 -15.82 6.16
C ILE A 95 -14.88 -16.68 7.12
N THR A 96 -15.93 -17.33 6.62
CA THR A 96 -16.76 -18.24 7.42
C THR A 96 -16.87 -19.61 6.78
N GLN A 97 -16.98 -20.64 7.62
CA GLN A 97 -17.24 -21.98 7.16
C GLN A 97 -18.73 -22.17 6.90
N GLY A 98 -19.08 -22.50 5.65
CA GLY A 98 -20.41 -22.94 5.26
C GLY A 98 -20.54 -24.47 5.30
N PRO A 99 -21.73 -25.01 4.97
CA PRO A 99 -22.00 -26.46 5.02
C PRO A 99 -21.04 -27.29 4.16
N ASP A 100 -20.60 -26.71 3.04
CA ASP A 100 -19.86 -27.40 1.99
C ASP A 100 -18.56 -26.68 1.58
N GLY A 101 -18.18 -25.60 2.26
CA GLY A 101 -17.23 -24.66 1.68
C GLY A 101 -16.88 -23.46 2.57
N LEU A 102 -16.20 -22.47 1.99
CA LEU A 102 -15.90 -21.19 2.63
C LEU A 102 -16.64 -20.06 1.94
N ASP A 103 -17.17 -19.13 2.73
CA ASP A 103 -17.70 -17.84 2.27
C ASP A 103 -16.69 -16.74 2.61
N PHE A 104 -16.10 -16.15 1.57
CA PHE A 104 -15.18 -15.01 1.65
C PHE A 104 -15.96 -13.73 1.41
N LYS A 105 -16.02 -12.85 2.40
CA LYS A 105 -16.72 -11.56 2.33
C LYS A 105 -15.75 -10.41 2.24
N PHE A 106 -15.98 -9.51 1.30
CA PHE A 106 -15.15 -8.34 1.04
C PHE A 106 -15.96 -7.23 0.39
N THR A 107 -15.56 -5.99 0.62
CA THR A 107 -16.20 -4.82 0.00
C THR A 107 -15.47 -4.41 -1.27
N LEU A 108 -16.21 -4.19 -2.35
CA LEU A 108 -15.69 -3.57 -3.58
C LEU A 108 -16.22 -2.15 -3.73
N ASN A 109 -15.32 -1.21 -3.98
CA ASN A 109 -15.70 0.14 -4.39
C ASN A 109 -15.64 0.27 -5.91
N LEU A 110 -16.80 0.34 -6.56
CA LEU A 110 -16.92 0.57 -8.01
C LEU A 110 -17.51 1.94 -8.27
N GLY A 111 -16.66 2.88 -8.71
CA GLY A 111 -17.13 4.21 -9.10
C GLY A 111 -17.70 5.04 -7.94
N GLY A 112 -17.30 4.77 -6.70
CA GLY A 112 -17.80 5.47 -5.51
C GLY A 112 -18.98 4.78 -4.82
N ASN A 113 -19.45 3.63 -5.34
CA ASN A 113 -20.44 2.78 -4.70
C ASN A 113 -19.75 1.57 -4.07
N GLU A 114 -19.99 1.37 -2.77
CA GLU A 114 -19.51 0.19 -2.05
C GLU A 114 -20.51 -0.95 -2.21
N MET A 115 -20.00 -2.13 -2.53
CA MET A 115 -20.79 -3.34 -2.70
C MET A 115 -20.14 -4.45 -1.88
N THR A 116 -20.90 -5.05 -0.98
CA THR A 116 -20.45 -6.20 -0.21
C THR A 116 -20.62 -7.46 -1.05
N MET A 117 -19.50 -8.13 -1.30
CA MET A 117 -19.43 -9.33 -2.12
C MET A 117 -19.26 -10.56 -1.25
N HIS A 118 -19.89 -11.65 -1.68
CA HIS A 118 -19.79 -12.99 -1.12
C HIS A 118 -19.23 -13.92 -2.18
N LEU A 119 -18.01 -14.41 -1.97
CA LEU A 119 -17.40 -15.46 -2.77
C LEU A 119 -17.55 -16.77 -1.99
N VAL A 120 -18.58 -17.53 -2.32
CA VAL A 120 -18.83 -18.85 -1.74
C VAL A 120 -18.13 -19.88 -2.59
N THR A 121 -17.24 -20.66 -1.99
CA THR A 121 -16.43 -21.65 -2.68
C THR A 121 -16.53 -23.02 -2.03
N LYS A 122 -16.52 -24.06 -2.85
CA LYS A 122 -16.44 -25.46 -2.49
C LYS A 122 -15.27 -26.06 -3.27
N GLU A 123 -14.42 -26.79 -2.59
CA GLU A 123 -13.37 -27.55 -3.25
C GLU A 123 -13.96 -28.73 -4.02
N SER A 124 -13.54 -28.92 -5.26
CA SER A 124 -13.97 -29.99 -6.14
C SER A 124 -12.83 -30.43 -7.05
N ALA A 125 -12.36 -31.67 -6.89
CA ALA A 125 -11.37 -32.31 -7.76
C ALA A 125 -10.07 -31.49 -7.96
N GLY A 126 -9.53 -30.88 -6.90
CA GLY A 126 -8.32 -30.06 -6.95
C GLY A 126 -8.53 -28.64 -7.51
N GLY A 127 -9.78 -28.25 -7.72
CA GLY A 127 -10.22 -26.90 -8.08
C GLY A 127 -11.23 -26.33 -7.10
N LEU A 128 -11.69 -25.10 -7.36
CA LEU A 128 -12.79 -24.46 -6.66
C LEU A 128 -14.03 -24.41 -7.57
N LYS A 129 -15.20 -24.50 -6.97
CA LYS A 129 -16.49 -24.21 -7.61
C LYS A 129 -17.36 -23.44 -6.64
N GLY A 130 -18.28 -22.63 -7.15
CA GLY A 130 -19.26 -21.97 -6.29
C GLY A 130 -19.86 -20.76 -6.96
N THR A 131 -20.05 -19.69 -6.18
CA THR A 131 -20.75 -18.49 -6.65
C THR A 131 -20.08 -17.24 -6.11
N LEU A 132 -19.98 -16.21 -6.95
CA LEU A 132 -19.76 -14.84 -6.51
C LEU A 132 -21.10 -14.11 -6.55
N SER A 133 -21.48 -13.44 -5.47
CA SER A 133 -22.73 -12.68 -5.41
C SER A 133 -22.56 -11.38 -4.62
N GLU A 134 -23.40 -10.40 -4.91
CA GLU A 134 -23.52 -9.17 -4.14
C GLU A 134 -24.65 -9.34 -3.11
N GLN A 135 -24.46 -8.79 -1.90
CA GLN A 135 -25.33 -9.02 -0.73
C GLN A 135 -26.80 -8.68 -0.98
N SER A 136 -27.12 -7.63 -1.75
CA SER A 136 -28.49 -7.25 -2.08
C SER A 136 -29.14 -8.13 -3.17
N GLY A 137 -28.37 -9.05 -3.77
CA GLY A 137 -28.83 -9.99 -4.79
C GLY A 137 -28.94 -9.39 -6.19
N LEU A 138 -28.44 -8.16 -6.40
CA LEU A 138 -28.41 -7.52 -7.72
C LEU A 138 -27.49 -8.23 -8.71
N PHE A 139 -26.52 -8.97 -8.19
CA PHE A 139 -25.50 -9.64 -8.97
C PHE A 139 -25.20 -11.02 -8.40
N SER A 140 -25.15 -12.03 -9.29
CA SER A 140 -24.64 -13.36 -8.97
C SER A 140 -24.12 -14.04 -10.23
N GLY A 141 -23.06 -14.83 -10.11
CA GLY A 141 -22.56 -15.68 -11.17
C GLY A 141 -21.79 -16.88 -10.63
N GLU A 142 -21.69 -17.91 -11.44
CA GLU A 142 -20.96 -19.13 -11.10
C GLU A 142 -19.45 -18.91 -11.24
N ILE A 143 -18.70 -19.46 -10.30
CA ILE A 143 -17.24 -19.47 -10.36
C ILE A 143 -16.70 -20.88 -10.53
N THR A 144 -15.59 -20.95 -11.24
CA THR A 144 -14.67 -22.08 -11.23
C THR A 144 -13.30 -21.58 -10.82
N GLY A 145 -12.49 -22.41 -10.18
CA GLY A 145 -11.15 -22.04 -9.77
C GLY A 145 -10.16 -23.17 -9.94
N ARG A 146 -8.91 -22.80 -10.21
CA ARG A 146 -7.77 -23.71 -10.25
C ARG A 146 -6.60 -23.08 -9.50
N LYS A 147 -5.60 -23.88 -9.11
CA LYS A 147 -4.34 -23.32 -8.60
C LYS A 147 -3.74 -22.36 -9.63
N ALA A 148 -3.29 -21.20 -9.15
CA ALA A 148 -2.67 -20.18 -9.99
C ALA A 148 -1.25 -20.57 -10.38
N THR A 149 -0.83 -20.19 -11.59
CA THR A 149 0.56 -20.25 -12.04
C THR A 149 1.18 -18.84 -12.03
N LYS A 150 2.50 -18.75 -12.20
CA LYS A 150 3.23 -17.46 -12.19
C LYS A 150 2.68 -16.46 -13.23
N GLU A 151 2.15 -16.95 -14.34
CA GLU A 151 1.60 -16.16 -15.44
C GLU A 151 0.22 -15.56 -15.14
N ASP A 152 -0.50 -16.15 -14.17
CA ASP A 152 -1.84 -15.73 -13.74
C ASP A 152 -1.78 -14.51 -12.80
N PHE A 153 -0.65 -14.30 -12.14
CA PHE A 153 -0.50 -13.18 -11.20
C PHE A 153 -0.57 -11.83 -11.91
N VAL A 154 -1.60 -11.06 -11.56
CA VAL A 154 -1.82 -9.70 -12.04
C VAL A 154 -0.79 -8.73 -11.47
N GLN A 155 -0.26 -9.01 -10.27
CA GLN A 155 0.81 -8.24 -9.64
C GLN A 155 2.03 -8.01 -10.55
N GLY A 156 2.40 -8.98 -11.40
CA GLY A 156 3.53 -8.84 -12.33
C GLY A 156 3.27 -7.97 -13.56
N ARG A 157 2.00 -7.63 -13.83
CA ARG A 157 1.59 -6.75 -14.94
C ARG A 157 1.24 -5.34 -14.50
N ARG A 158 0.92 -5.13 -13.21
CA ARG A 158 0.91 -3.80 -12.63
C ARG A 158 2.35 -3.38 -12.39
N GLY A 159 2.71 -2.14 -12.71
CA GLY A 159 3.96 -1.61 -12.20
C GLY A 159 3.89 -1.65 -10.68
N ALA A 160 4.73 -2.46 -10.03
CA ALA A 160 4.74 -2.57 -8.57
C ALA A 160 4.77 -1.16 -7.97
N PRO A 161 3.89 -0.85 -6.99
CA PRO A 161 3.94 0.43 -6.32
C PRO A 161 5.35 0.63 -5.76
N THR A 162 5.87 1.83 -5.96
CA THR A 162 7.15 2.26 -5.43
C THR A 162 6.96 2.71 -3.99
N GLU A 163 8.01 2.63 -3.19
CA GLU A 163 7.91 2.84 -1.74
C GLU A 163 9.06 3.71 -1.22
N ALA A 164 8.70 4.64 -0.32
CA ALA A 164 9.62 5.36 0.54
C ALA A 164 9.37 4.95 2.00
N ARG A 165 10.45 4.68 2.74
CA ARG A 165 10.40 4.34 4.17
C ARG A 165 11.32 5.27 4.95
N LEU A 166 10.85 5.69 6.12
CA LEU A 166 11.66 6.32 7.14
C LEU A 166 11.40 5.64 8.48
N ARG A 167 12.47 5.42 9.23
CA ARG A 167 12.40 5.00 10.63
C ARG A 167 12.77 6.20 11.48
N LEU A 168 11.90 6.55 12.42
CA LEU A 168 12.05 7.70 13.30
C LEU A 168 12.75 7.30 14.61
N PRO A 169 13.19 8.28 15.42
CA PRO A 169 13.73 8.01 16.75
C PRO A 169 12.65 7.39 17.64
N ASP A 170 12.89 6.17 18.16
CA ASP A 170 11.94 5.23 18.84
C ASP A 170 11.51 3.99 18.02
N ASN A 171 12.04 3.83 16.80
CA ASN A 171 11.76 2.72 15.88
C ASN A 171 10.33 2.76 15.26
N LYS A 172 9.59 3.85 15.42
CA LYS A 172 8.36 4.11 14.66
C LYS A 172 8.66 4.31 13.18
N LYS A 173 7.68 3.97 12.34
CA LYS A 173 7.83 4.00 10.89
C LYS A 173 6.87 4.98 10.24
N VAL A 174 7.39 5.64 9.21
CA VAL A 174 6.61 6.36 8.19
C VAL A 174 6.87 5.69 6.86
N ARG A 175 5.79 5.39 6.14
CA ARG A 175 5.83 4.76 4.82
C ARG A 175 4.96 5.54 3.85
N VAL A 176 5.46 5.74 2.65
CA VAL A 176 4.69 6.29 1.54
C VAL A 176 4.78 5.33 0.35
N THR A 177 3.64 4.85 -0.13
CA THR A 177 3.54 4.08 -1.38
C THR A 177 2.98 4.96 -2.49
N PHE A 178 3.47 4.80 -3.71
CA PHE A 178 3.11 5.63 -4.84
C PHE A 178 3.20 4.87 -6.15
N GLY A 179 2.50 5.36 -7.18
CA GLY A 179 2.46 4.72 -8.50
C GLY A 179 3.82 4.74 -9.20
N ASN A 180 4.12 3.66 -9.94
CA ASN A 180 5.34 3.54 -10.73
C ASN A 180 5.24 4.31 -12.07
N LEU A 181 5.07 5.63 -11.99
CA LEU A 181 4.79 6.51 -13.14
C LEU A 181 6.07 6.98 -13.81
N ASN A 182 6.02 7.18 -15.13
CA ASN A 182 7.14 7.69 -15.92
C ASN A 182 6.69 8.83 -16.83
N GLN A 183 7.61 9.61 -17.38
CA GLN A 183 7.26 10.79 -18.18
C GLN A 183 6.50 10.51 -19.48
N ALA A 184 6.52 9.27 -19.99
CA ALA A 184 5.73 8.89 -21.15
C ALA A 184 4.27 8.53 -20.79
N SER A 185 3.90 8.50 -19.50
CA SER A 185 2.53 8.17 -19.09
C SER A 185 1.58 9.35 -19.26
N ALA A 186 0.29 9.04 -19.43
CA ALA A 186 -0.78 10.05 -19.48
C ALA A 186 -0.81 10.92 -18.21
N ASP A 187 -0.46 10.33 -17.06
CA ASP A 187 -0.36 11.02 -15.78
C ASP A 187 0.65 12.18 -15.79
N PHE A 188 1.80 12.04 -16.48
CA PHE A 188 2.78 13.13 -16.54
C PHE A 188 2.23 14.34 -17.30
N LYS A 189 1.46 14.09 -18.37
CA LYS A 189 0.77 15.13 -19.11
C LYS A 189 -0.34 15.76 -18.26
N ALA A 190 -1.16 14.93 -17.61
CA ALA A 190 -2.24 15.41 -16.75
C ALA A 190 -1.72 16.30 -15.60
N LEU A 191 -0.54 16.02 -15.04
CA LEU A 191 0.10 16.86 -14.04
C LEU A 191 0.40 18.28 -14.56
N GLN A 192 0.80 18.41 -15.82
CA GLN A 192 1.10 19.71 -16.44
C GLN A 192 -0.17 20.55 -16.65
N ASP A 193 -1.27 19.86 -16.93
CA ASP A 193 -2.56 20.45 -17.27
C ASP A 193 -3.47 20.70 -16.04
N VAL A 194 -2.99 20.45 -14.81
CA VAL A 194 -3.78 20.66 -13.59
C VAL A 194 -4.20 22.14 -13.49
N GLU A 195 -5.49 22.36 -13.25
CA GLU A 195 -6.08 23.68 -13.04
C GLU A 195 -5.83 24.16 -11.60
N VAL A 196 -5.66 25.46 -11.42
CA VAL A 196 -5.52 26.05 -10.08
C VAL A 196 -6.79 25.77 -9.26
N GLY A 197 -6.60 25.40 -8.00
CA GLY A 197 -7.67 25.01 -7.08
C GLY A 197 -8.03 23.52 -7.14
N THR A 198 -7.45 22.76 -8.08
CA THR A 198 -7.77 21.33 -8.27
C THR A 198 -6.60 20.42 -7.89
N VAL A 199 -6.93 19.18 -7.54
CA VAL A 199 -5.94 18.13 -7.32
C VAL A 199 -5.52 17.47 -8.63
N PHE A 200 -4.24 17.14 -8.73
CA PHE A 200 -3.71 16.21 -9.70
C PHE A 200 -4.32 14.83 -9.48
N LYS A 201 -4.91 14.27 -10.54
CA LYS A 201 -5.49 12.94 -10.53
C LYS A 201 -4.52 11.93 -11.11
N PHE A 202 -4.20 10.89 -10.33
CA PHE A 202 -3.45 9.74 -10.84
C PHE A 202 -4.42 8.88 -11.67
N THR A 203 -4.37 9.03 -12.99
CA THR A 203 -5.21 8.31 -13.96
C THR A 203 -4.78 6.86 -14.16
N GLY A 204 -3.48 6.57 -14.04
CA GLY A 204 -2.89 5.24 -14.22
C GLY A 204 -2.61 4.49 -12.92
N SER A 205 -2.95 5.04 -11.75
CA SER A 205 -2.68 4.43 -10.44
C SER A 205 -3.66 4.89 -9.36
N ARG A 206 -3.57 4.29 -8.17
CA ARG A 206 -4.19 4.85 -6.96
C ARG A 206 -3.52 6.16 -6.55
N ALA A 207 -4.18 6.84 -5.62
CA ALA A 207 -3.57 7.92 -4.89
C ALA A 207 -2.29 7.45 -4.18
N THR A 208 -1.36 8.38 -3.95
CA THR A 208 -0.22 8.11 -3.09
C THR A 208 -0.73 7.82 -1.68
N LYS A 209 -0.28 6.75 -1.02
CA LYS A 209 -0.76 6.37 0.31
C LYS A 209 0.31 6.62 1.35
N LEU A 210 -0.06 7.27 2.44
CA LEU A 210 0.74 7.47 3.64
C LEU A 210 0.29 6.51 4.73
N ILE A 211 1.26 5.88 5.39
CA ILE A 211 1.05 5.12 6.63
C ILE A 211 2.06 5.61 7.66
N THR A 212 1.58 6.02 8.84
CA THR A 212 2.43 6.53 9.92
C THR A 212 2.08 5.88 11.26
N GLU A 213 3.08 5.34 11.97
CA GLU A 213 2.91 4.72 13.30
C GLU A 213 2.91 5.73 14.46
N THR A 214 3.04 7.03 14.13
CA THR A 214 3.00 8.15 15.06
C THR A 214 2.34 9.37 14.40
N SER A 215 1.84 10.30 15.20
CA SER A 215 1.26 11.54 14.69
C SER A 215 2.37 12.45 14.15
N LEU A 216 2.15 13.02 12.97
CA LEU A 216 3.11 13.88 12.29
C LEU A 216 2.58 15.32 12.23
N ASN A 217 3.45 16.29 12.49
CA ASN A 217 3.12 17.70 12.35
C ASN A 217 3.74 18.26 11.06
N PHE A 218 2.88 18.73 10.15
CA PHE A 218 3.25 19.43 8.93
C PHE A 218 2.81 20.89 9.04
N ASP A 219 3.73 21.78 9.43
CA ASP A 219 3.50 23.23 9.52
C ASP A 219 2.23 23.59 10.33
N GLY A 220 2.04 22.96 11.49
CA GLY A 220 0.89 23.15 12.37
C GLY A 220 -0.30 22.22 12.08
N SER A 221 -0.32 21.56 10.91
CA SER A 221 -1.32 20.53 10.60
C SER A 221 -0.93 19.19 11.20
N ILE A 222 -1.75 18.67 12.11
CA ILE A 222 -1.49 17.40 12.80
C ILE A 222 -2.16 16.26 12.03
N ILE A 223 -1.35 15.38 11.47
CA ILE A 223 -1.75 14.14 10.80
C ILE A 223 -1.71 13.03 11.85
N LYS A 224 -2.90 12.64 12.32
CA LYS A 224 -3.04 11.77 13.50
C LYS A 224 -2.96 10.30 13.14
N THR A 225 -2.60 9.48 14.13
CA THR A 225 -2.93 8.05 14.11
C THR A 225 -4.40 7.82 14.46
N ASN A 226 -4.86 6.57 14.39
CA ASN A 226 -6.20 6.14 14.79
C ASN A 226 -7.35 6.77 13.99
N ASN A 227 -7.10 7.24 12.77
CA ASN A 227 -8.16 7.79 11.92
C ASN A 227 -9.07 6.71 11.32
N VAL A 228 -8.61 5.45 11.28
CA VAL A 228 -9.39 4.29 10.82
C VAL A 228 -9.99 3.51 12.00
N ALA A 229 -9.19 3.22 13.03
CA ALA A 229 -9.61 2.49 14.22
C ALA A 229 -8.68 2.80 15.41
N ASP A 230 -9.12 2.51 16.62
CA ASP A 230 -8.31 2.65 17.82
C ASP A 230 -7.04 1.78 17.76
N ASN A 231 -5.90 2.35 18.21
CA ASN A 231 -4.57 1.74 18.14
C ASN A 231 -4.10 1.38 16.73
N TYR A 232 -4.66 2.00 15.69
CA TYR A 232 -4.26 1.79 14.30
C TYR A 232 -3.32 2.92 13.83
N PRO A 233 -2.33 2.63 12.96
CA PRO A 233 -1.53 3.67 12.31
C PRO A 233 -2.40 4.73 11.62
N GLY A 234 -1.86 5.93 11.45
CA GLY A 234 -2.50 6.93 10.60
C GLY A 234 -2.39 6.51 9.15
N VAL A 235 -3.51 6.43 8.43
CA VAL A 235 -3.55 6.01 7.03
C VAL A 235 -4.31 7.04 6.19
N TYR A 236 -3.64 7.60 5.18
CA TYR A 236 -4.20 8.68 4.36
C TYR A 236 -3.86 8.49 2.89
N SER A 237 -4.70 9.03 2.01
CA SER A 237 -4.28 9.31 0.64
C SER A 237 -3.71 10.72 0.55
N LEU A 238 -2.68 10.86 -0.29
CA LEU A 238 -1.93 12.08 -0.53
C LEU A 238 -2.16 12.57 -1.96
N TRP A 239 -2.43 13.85 -2.08
CA TRP A 239 -2.77 14.50 -3.34
C TRP A 239 -1.95 15.78 -3.54
N LEU A 240 -1.53 16.03 -4.79
CA LEU A 240 -0.92 17.30 -5.17
C LEU A 240 -2.01 18.25 -5.65
N LYS A 241 -2.24 19.34 -4.93
CA LYS A 241 -3.17 20.40 -5.34
C LYS A 241 -2.42 21.58 -5.90
N LYS A 242 -2.82 22.07 -7.07
CA LYS A 242 -2.26 23.29 -7.64
C LYS A 242 -2.96 24.49 -7.00
N THR A 243 -2.20 25.48 -6.58
CA THR A 243 -2.70 26.73 -5.97
C THR A 243 -2.15 27.93 -6.73
N ASP A 244 -2.70 29.12 -6.50
CA ASP A 244 -2.16 30.35 -7.09
C ASP A 244 -0.70 30.60 -6.66
N ALA A 245 -0.33 30.15 -5.46
CA ALA A 245 1.00 30.31 -4.89
C ALA A 245 1.97 29.17 -5.22
N GLY A 246 1.50 28.11 -5.90
CA GLY A 246 2.33 26.95 -6.25
C GLY A 246 1.59 25.63 -6.08
N TRP A 247 2.04 24.79 -5.14
CA TRP A 247 1.47 23.47 -4.90
C TRP A 247 1.26 23.25 -3.41
N SER A 248 0.27 22.44 -3.08
CA SER A 248 0.01 21.96 -1.73
C SER A 248 -0.15 20.44 -1.71
N LEU A 249 0.19 19.85 -0.58
CA LEU A 249 -0.03 18.44 -0.26
C LEU A 249 -1.34 18.34 0.52
N VAL A 250 -2.32 17.65 -0.04
CA VAL A 250 -3.60 17.40 0.60
C VAL A 250 -3.61 15.99 1.20
N PHE A 251 -4.03 15.89 2.45
CA PHE A 251 -4.24 14.64 3.18
C PHE A 251 -5.72 14.34 3.23
N ASN A 252 -6.09 13.14 2.80
CA ASN A 252 -7.48 12.72 2.69
C ASN A 252 -7.68 11.39 3.44
N GLU A 253 -8.77 11.28 4.19
CA GLU A 253 -9.09 10.13 5.06
C GLU A 253 -9.54 8.87 4.31
N GLN A 254 -9.64 8.91 2.99
CA GLN A 254 -9.87 7.73 2.17
C GLN A 254 -8.52 7.23 1.62
N PRO A 255 -7.84 6.31 2.32
CA PRO A 255 -6.48 5.93 1.95
C PRO A 255 -6.39 5.02 0.72
N ASP A 256 -7.49 4.36 0.39
CA ASP A 256 -7.54 3.22 -0.52
C ASP A 256 -8.43 3.49 -1.75
N ILE A 257 -8.29 4.70 -2.31
CA ILE A 257 -9.08 5.17 -3.46
C ILE A 257 -8.27 5.25 -4.74
N TRP A 258 -8.96 5.06 -5.87
CA TRP A 258 -8.36 5.25 -7.18
C TRP A 258 -7.96 6.73 -7.36
N GLY A 259 -6.86 6.97 -8.07
CA GLY A 259 -6.30 8.31 -8.22
C GLY A 259 -7.16 9.29 -9.01
N THR A 260 -8.30 8.87 -9.56
CA THR A 260 -9.29 9.78 -10.18
C THR A 260 -10.49 10.08 -9.31
N GLN A 261 -10.60 9.43 -8.14
CA GLN A 261 -11.77 9.42 -7.26
C GLN A 261 -11.58 10.28 -6.00
N HIS A 262 -10.70 11.28 -6.04
CA HIS A 262 -10.58 12.26 -4.95
C HIS A 262 -11.94 12.87 -4.63
N LYS A 263 -12.28 12.90 -3.34
CA LYS A 263 -13.48 13.53 -2.78
C LYS A 263 -13.06 14.53 -1.71
N ALA A 264 -13.24 15.82 -1.99
CA ALA A 264 -12.77 16.91 -1.14
C ALA A 264 -13.42 16.93 0.26
N GLU A 265 -14.61 16.33 0.42
CA GLU A 265 -15.27 16.23 1.72
C GLU A 265 -14.50 15.40 2.78
N PHE A 266 -13.54 14.58 2.35
CA PHE A 266 -12.67 13.79 3.23
C PHE A 266 -11.25 14.40 3.38
N ASP A 267 -11.03 15.62 2.87
CA ASP A 267 -9.78 16.33 3.06
C ASP A 267 -9.68 16.83 4.51
N VAL A 268 -8.61 16.46 5.20
CA VAL A 268 -8.40 16.80 6.61
C VAL A 268 -7.23 17.75 6.86
N ALA A 269 -6.34 17.88 5.88
CA ALA A 269 -5.27 18.87 5.92
C ALA A 269 -4.81 19.24 4.51
N GLU A 270 -4.40 20.49 4.35
CA GLU A 270 -3.73 21.00 3.15
C GLU A 270 -2.48 21.77 3.60
N VAL A 271 -1.32 21.32 3.14
CA VAL A 271 -0.01 21.85 3.56
C VAL A 271 0.71 22.40 2.34
N ALA A 272 1.20 23.63 2.42
CA ALA A 272 1.97 24.23 1.34
C ALA A 272 3.26 23.45 1.06
N LEU A 273 3.57 23.23 -0.23
CA LEU A 273 4.79 22.57 -0.68
C LEU A 273 5.80 23.61 -1.15
N THR A 274 7.06 23.44 -0.72
CA THR A 274 8.17 24.11 -1.39
C THR A 274 8.34 23.49 -2.77
N THR A 275 8.23 24.29 -3.83
CA THR A 275 8.39 23.83 -5.21
C THR A 275 9.67 24.39 -5.81
N LYS A 276 10.46 23.53 -6.45
CA LYS A 276 11.70 23.91 -7.14
C LYS A 276 11.73 23.33 -8.56
N THR A 277 12.18 24.15 -9.51
CA THR A 277 12.52 23.66 -10.86
C THR A 277 14.00 23.25 -10.89
N THR A 278 14.30 22.08 -11.46
CA THR A 278 15.65 21.51 -11.53
C THR A 278 16.09 21.22 -12.96
N ASN A 279 17.40 21.37 -13.23
CA ASN A 279 17.99 20.99 -14.51
C ASN A 279 18.16 19.46 -14.64
N GLU A 280 18.21 18.75 -13.52
CA GLU A 280 18.18 17.30 -13.48
C GLU A 280 16.74 16.81 -13.57
N THR A 281 16.45 16.03 -14.62
CA THR A 281 15.11 15.56 -14.93
C THR A 281 14.85 14.18 -14.31
N ALA A 282 13.91 14.10 -13.36
CA ALA A 282 13.42 12.84 -12.81
C ALA A 282 12.52 12.11 -13.82
N LYS A 283 13.05 11.06 -14.47
CA LYS A 283 12.33 10.28 -15.49
C LYS A 283 11.08 9.54 -14.97
N ARG A 284 11.00 9.33 -13.67
CA ARG A 284 9.89 8.68 -12.96
C ARG A 284 9.38 9.58 -11.85
N PHE A 285 8.11 9.43 -11.49
CA PHE A 285 7.60 9.98 -10.24
C PHE A 285 8.28 9.25 -9.09
N VAL A 286 8.95 10.00 -8.24
CA VAL A 286 9.68 9.44 -7.08
C VAL A 286 9.32 10.21 -5.84
N ILE A 287 9.06 9.47 -4.76
CA ILE A 287 8.93 10.01 -3.41
C ILE A 287 10.07 9.48 -2.57
N LYS A 288 10.63 10.33 -1.71
CA LYS A 288 11.62 10.00 -0.70
C LYS A 288 11.19 10.57 0.64
N LEU A 289 11.53 9.83 1.69
CA LEU A 289 11.48 10.30 3.07
C LEU A 289 12.92 10.36 3.57
N GLU A 290 13.31 11.51 4.09
CA GLU A 290 14.65 11.74 4.63
C GLU A 290 14.53 12.12 6.11
N GLU A 291 15.41 11.56 6.94
CA GLU A 291 15.46 11.89 8.36
C GLU A 291 15.94 13.34 8.57
N THR A 292 15.36 14.03 9.54
CA THR A 292 15.81 15.34 10.01
C THR A 292 15.94 15.32 11.54
N THR A 293 16.53 16.35 12.13
CA THR A 293 16.75 16.41 13.58
C THR A 293 15.47 16.24 14.40
N ASP A 294 14.34 16.79 13.92
CA ASP A 294 13.07 16.82 14.66
C ASP A 294 11.99 15.88 14.06
N GLY A 295 12.35 15.09 13.05
CA GLY A 295 11.42 14.20 12.36
C GLY A 295 11.92 13.80 10.98
N GLY A 296 11.31 14.34 9.93
CA GLY A 296 11.71 14.04 8.56
C GLY A 296 11.34 15.08 7.53
N GLN A 297 11.62 14.76 6.27
CA GLN A 297 11.26 15.56 5.11
C GLN A 297 10.69 14.64 4.03
N LEU A 298 9.51 14.98 3.55
CA LEU A 298 8.90 14.35 2.37
C LEU A 298 9.37 15.12 1.14
N LYS A 299 9.96 14.40 0.18
CA LYS A 299 10.39 14.93 -1.12
C LYS A 299 9.72 14.15 -2.24
N MET A 300 9.19 14.86 -3.21
CA MET A 300 8.64 14.30 -4.45
C MET A 300 9.38 14.91 -5.64
N ALA A 301 9.62 14.14 -6.68
CA ALA A 301 10.21 14.66 -7.92
C ALA A 301 9.62 13.99 -9.15
N TRP A 302 9.35 14.79 -10.18
CA TRP A 302 8.97 14.30 -11.50
C TRP A 302 9.25 15.33 -12.58
N GLY A 303 9.83 14.90 -13.70
CA GLY A 303 10.26 15.85 -14.72
C GLY A 303 11.32 16.77 -14.14
N ASN A 304 11.16 18.06 -14.38
CA ASN A 304 12.03 19.10 -13.84
C ASN A 304 11.47 19.72 -12.55
N THR A 305 10.45 19.11 -11.94
CA THR A 305 9.80 19.67 -10.75
C THR A 305 10.10 18.82 -9.53
N GLN A 306 10.46 19.49 -8.45
CA GLN A 306 10.61 18.92 -7.11
C GLN A 306 9.67 19.62 -6.15
N TRP A 307 9.03 18.84 -5.29
CA TRP A 307 8.22 19.32 -4.18
C TRP A 307 8.79 18.79 -2.88
N SER A 308 8.73 19.60 -1.83
CA SER A 308 9.11 19.12 -0.51
C SER A 308 8.35 19.82 0.61
N THR A 309 8.15 19.10 1.70
CA THR A 309 7.68 19.66 2.97
C THR A 309 8.35 18.93 4.14
N PRO A 310 8.83 19.64 5.17
CA PRO A 310 9.30 19.01 6.39
C PRO A 310 8.12 18.53 7.24
N PHE A 311 8.38 17.58 8.12
CA PHE A 311 7.48 17.23 9.20
C PHE A 311 8.27 16.93 10.47
N SER A 312 7.64 17.16 11.61
CA SER A 312 8.17 16.76 12.91
C SER A 312 7.26 15.72 13.57
N LEU A 313 7.78 15.08 14.62
CA LEU A 313 6.94 14.30 15.51
C LEU A 313 5.95 15.24 16.22
N SER A 314 4.66 14.93 16.16
CA SER A 314 3.70 15.58 17.06
C SER A 314 3.86 14.96 18.44
N GLN A 315 3.98 15.82 19.46
CA GLN A 315 3.82 15.41 20.86
C GLN A 315 2.38 14.98 21.13
#